data_AF-A0A0P6XYX8-F1
#
_entry.id   AF-A0A0P6XYX8-F1
#
_cell.length_a   1.000
_cell.length_b   1.000
_cell.length_c   1.000
_cell.angle_alpha   90.00
_cell.angle_beta   90.00
_cell.angle_gamma   90.00
#
_symmetry.space_group_name_H-M   'P 1'
#
loop_
_entity.id
_entity.type
_entity.pdbx_description
1 polymer ?
#
loop_
_entity_poly.entity_id
_entity_poly.type
_entity_poly.pdbx_seq_one_letter_code
_entity_poly.pdbx_strand_id
1 'polypeptide(L)'
;MMSETDAPFTPYTWDATTPFSPEALANGQPIQTISLEQFFKNATSVQDWHGEAEKATVSQFQQLVEVLKAELTDIQVYRLGEINIDAYILGKDSAGKLVGLKTQLVET
;
A
#
# COMPACT_ATOMS: atom_id res chain seq x y z
N MET A 1 1.89 12.99 7.16
CA MET A 1 2.70 12.32 8.21
C MET A 1 3.31 11.09 7.56
N MET A 2 4.64 10.99 7.59
CA MET A 2 5.38 9.81 7.13
C MET A 2 5.40 8.81 8.29
N SER A 3 5.20 7.53 8.00
CA SER A 3 5.38 6.44 8.97
C SER A 3 6.74 6.58 9.66
N GLU A 4 6.80 6.46 10.98
CA GLU A 4 8.07 6.48 11.72
C GLU A 4 8.96 5.26 11.43
N THR A 5 8.43 4.26 10.71
CA THR A 5 9.15 3.07 10.29
C THR A 5 9.25 3.00 8.75
N ASP A 6 10.48 2.91 8.24
CA ASP A 6 10.81 2.59 6.84
C ASP A 6 10.69 1.07 6.61
N ALA A 7 9.47 0.54 6.65
CA ALA A 7 9.25 -0.89 6.44
C ALA A 7 9.30 -1.23 4.93
N PRO A 8 10.00 -2.31 4.54
CA PRO A 8 10.08 -2.70 3.14
C PRO A 8 8.72 -3.19 2.61
N PHE A 9 8.46 -2.95 1.32
CA PHE A 9 7.35 -3.61 0.64
C PHE A 9 7.71 -5.06 0.35
N THR A 10 6.80 -5.96 0.69
CA THR A 10 6.93 -7.40 0.43
C THR A 10 5.81 -7.88 -0.50
N PRO A 11 6.08 -8.76 -1.47
CA PRO A 11 5.05 -9.30 -2.34
C PRO A 11 4.03 -10.11 -1.52
N TYR A 12 2.76 -9.89 -1.80
CA TYR A 12 1.64 -10.58 -1.17
C TYR A 12 0.74 -11.21 -2.24
N THR A 13 0.17 -12.35 -1.92
CA THR A 13 -0.76 -13.05 -2.81
C THR A 13 -1.86 -13.65 -1.96
N TRP A 14 -3.11 -13.38 -2.34
CA TRP A 14 -4.25 -14.02 -1.69
C TRP A 14 -4.42 -15.45 -2.21
N ASP A 15 -4.74 -16.36 -1.30
CA ASP A 15 -4.96 -17.75 -1.66
C ASP A 15 -6.26 -17.91 -2.45
N ALA A 16 -6.17 -18.40 -3.68
CA ALA A 16 -7.29 -18.50 -4.61
C ALA A 16 -8.35 -19.54 -4.19
N THR A 17 -8.08 -20.35 -3.17
CA THR A 17 -9.04 -21.35 -2.66
C THR A 17 -10.14 -20.74 -1.79
N THR A 18 -9.99 -19.49 -1.35
CA THR A 18 -10.99 -18.78 -0.54
C THR A 18 -11.41 -17.47 -1.19
N PRO A 19 -12.71 -17.14 -1.20
CA PRO A 19 -13.15 -15.82 -1.65
C PRO A 19 -12.53 -14.75 -0.76
N PHE A 20 -11.94 -13.74 -1.39
CA PHE A 20 -11.34 -12.62 -0.66
C PHE A 20 -12.40 -11.89 0.16
N SER A 21 -12.11 -11.67 1.44
CA SER A 21 -12.90 -10.82 2.33
C SER A 21 -11.97 -9.89 3.11
N PRO A 22 -12.20 -8.56 3.09
CA PRO A 22 -11.45 -7.61 3.90
C PRO A 22 -11.50 -7.94 5.40
N GLU A 23 -12.61 -8.51 5.90
CA GLU A 23 -12.74 -8.90 7.30
C GLU A 23 -11.87 -10.11 7.64
N ALA A 24 -11.75 -11.07 6.71
CA ALA A 24 -10.87 -12.22 6.88
C ALA A 24 -9.39 -11.80 6.88
N LEU A 25 -9.05 -10.79 6.07
CA LEU A 25 -7.73 -10.17 6.09
C LEU A 25 -7.48 -9.45 7.43
N ALA A 26 -8.48 -8.71 7.92
CA ALA A 26 -8.40 -7.92 9.15
C ALA A 26 -8.17 -8.75 10.42
N ASN A 27 -8.61 -10.02 10.43
CA ASN A 27 -8.49 -10.92 11.58
C ASN A 27 -8.95 -10.29 12.90
N GLY A 28 -10.05 -9.52 12.86
CA GLY A 28 -10.62 -8.81 14.03
C GLY A 28 -9.98 -7.46 14.36
N GLN A 29 -8.96 -7.01 13.61
CA GLN A 29 -8.42 -5.66 13.72
C GLN A 29 -9.33 -4.63 13.03
N PRO A 30 -9.32 -3.36 13.45
CA PRO A 30 -10.01 -2.31 12.70
C PRO A 30 -9.41 -2.19 11.30
N ILE A 31 -10.27 -2.17 10.29
CA ILE A 31 -9.88 -2.09 8.89
C ILE A 31 -10.37 -0.79 8.27
N GLN A 32 -9.46 -0.08 7.61
CA GLN A 32 -9.76 1.09 6.80
C GLN A 32 -9.42 0.78 5.34
N THR A 33 -10.37 1.06 4.45
CA THR A 33 -10.17 0.92 3.00
C THR A 33 -9.96 2.30 2.40
N ILE A 34 -8.85 2.50 1.69
CA ILE A 34 -8.55 3.75 0.98
C ILE A 34 -7.99 3.45 -0.41
N SER A 35 -8.10 4.42 -1.33
CA SER A 35 -7.50 4.27 -2.66
C SER A 35 -5.98 4.34 -2.62
N LEU A 36 -5.34 3.73 -3.62
CA LEU A 36 -3.89 3.78 -3.84
C LEU A 36 -3.36 5.23 -3.80
N GLU A 37 -4.09 6.15 -4.44
CA GLU A 37 -3.73 7.56 -4.53
C GLU A 37 -3.78 8.27 -3.18
N GLN A 38 -4.77 7.94 -2.33
CA GLN A 38 -4.86 8.48 -0.98
C GLN A 38 -3.72 7.94 -0.11
N PHE A 39 -3.41 6.64 -0.22
CA PHE A 39 -2.32 6.03 0.53
C PHE A 39 -0.96 6.64 0.19
N PHE A 40 -0.65 6.79 -1.10
CA PHE A 40 0.63 7.32 -1.56
C PHE A 40 0.69 8.86 -1.63
N LYS A 41 -0.42 9.59 -1.38
CA LYS A 41 -0.50 11.05 -1.52
C LYS A 41 0.67 11.81 -0.89
N ASN A 42 1.05 11.44 0.34
CA ASN A 42 2.14 12.09 1.05
C ASN A 42 3.51 11.66 0.52
N ALA A 43 3.67 10.40 0.13
CA ALA A 43 4.92 9.83 -0.36
C ALA A 43 5.26 10.27 -1.79
N THR A 44 4.26 10.61 -2.60
CA THR A 44 4.42 11.05 -4.00
C THR A 44 4.40 12.57 -4.17
N SER A 45 4.21 13.33 -3.08
CA SER A 45 4.17 14.79 -3.12
C SER A 45 5.54 15.37 -2.76
N VAL A 46 6.18 16.06 -3.71
CA VAL A 46 7.36 16.87 -3.42
C VAL A 46 6.95 18.06 -2.56
N GLN A 47 7.66 18.27 -1.46
CA GLN A 47 7.50 19.46 -0.62
C GLN A 47 8.65 20.43 -0.86
N ASP A 48 8.40 21.73 -0.67
CA ASP A 48 9.40 22.78 -0.89
C ASP A 48 10.63 22.64 0.03
N TRP A 49 10.46 21.99 1.18
CA TRP A 49 11.52 21.73 2.15
C TRP A 49 12.32 20.44 1.89
N HIS A 50 11.96 19.64 0.89
CA HIS A 50 12.71 18.42 0.54
C HIS A 50 14.05 18.74 -0.12
N GLY A 51 15.13 18.12 0.39
CA GLY A 51 16.43 18.06 -0.28
C GLY A 51 16.44 17.12 -1.50
N GLU A 52 17.60 17.00 -2.15
CA GLU A 52 17.76 16.15 -3.35
C GLU A 52 17.49 14.66 -3.06
N ALA A 53 17.95 14.15 -1.90
CA ALA A 53 17.73 12.77 -1.51
C ALA A 53 16.23 12.46 -1.31
N GLU A 54 15.49 13.35 -0.64
CA GLU A 54 14.05 13.19 -0.43
C GLU A 54 13.28 13.28 -1.75
N LYS A 55 13.67 14.17 -2.67
CA LYS A 55 13.10 14.23 -4.03
C LYS A 55 13.33 12.94 -4.83
N ALA A 56 14.50 12.32 -4.68
CA ALA A 56 14.77 11.02 -5.28
C ALA A 56 13.87 9.92 -4.71
N THR A 57 13.61 9.93 -3.40
CA THR A 57 12.65 9.02 -2.76
C THR A 57 11.22 9.24 -3.26
N VAL A 58 10.77 10.50 -3.36
CA VAL A 58 9.45 10.82 -3.93
C VAL A 58 9.31 10.29 -5.36
N SER A 59 10.36 10.44 -6.18
CA SER A 59 10.37 9.94 -7.56
C SER A 59 10.28 8.41 -7.61
N GLN A 60 10.96 7.70 -6.70
CA GLN A 60 10.84 6.24 -6.58
C GLN A 60 9.42 5.80 -6.23
N PHE A 61 8.75 6.49 -5.31
CA PHE A 61 7.35 6.21 -4.96
C PHE A 61 6.39 6.50 -6.11
N GLN A 62 6.62 7.56 -6.89
CA GLN A 62 5.83 7.86 -8.09
C GLN A 62 5.95 6.71 -9.10
N GLN A 63 7.17 6.25 -9.39
CA GLN A 63 7.41 5.12 -10.28
C GLN A 63 6.75 3.83 -9.77
N LEU A 64 6.82 3.56 -8.47
CA LEU A 64 6.15 2.39 -7.87
C LEU A 64 4.63 2.45 -8.10
N VAL A 65 3.99 3.60 -7.89
CA VAL A 65 2.56 3.78 -8.12
C VAL A 65 2.19 3.57 -9.59
N GLU A 66 3.02 4.05 -10.51
CA GLU A 66 2.81 3.84 -11.96
C GLU A 66 2.91 2.35 -12.34
N VAL A 67 3.92 1.64 -11.84
CA VAL A 67 4.07 0.19 -12.06
C VAL A 67 2.86 -0.56 -11.51
N LEU A 68 2.41 -0.26 -10.29
CA LEU A 68 1.23 -0.90 -9.72
C LEU A 68 -0.01 -0.67 -10.58
N LYS A 69 -0.24 0.56 -11.05
CA LYS A 69 -1.38 0.90 -11.92
C LYS A 69 -1.29 0.26 -13.32
N ALA A 70 -0.08 -0.03 -13.80
CA ALA A 70 0.13 -0.68 -15.09
C ALA A 70 -0.09 -2.20 -15.03
N GLU A 71 0.38 -2.84 -13.94
CA GLU A 71 0.38 -4.30 -13.81
C GLU A 71 -0.91 -4.84 -13.14
N LEU A 72 -1.59 -4.01 -12.34
CA LEU A 72 -2.74 -4.43 -11.54
C LEU A 72 -4.00 -3.62 -11.87
N THR A 73 -5.14 -4.29 -11.85
CA THR A 73 -6.47 -3.67 -11.95
C THR A 73 -7.23 -3.75 -10.63
N ASP A 74 -8.30 -2.98 -10.46
CA ASP A 74 -9.12 -2.96 -9.23
C ASP A 74 -8.30 -2.73 -7.94
N ILE A 75 -7.27 -1.89 -8.00
CA ILE A 75 -6.34 -1.72 -6.88
C ILE A 75 -7.03 -1.04 -5.68
N GLN A 76 -6.90 -1.66 -4.51
CA GLN A 76 -7.43 -1.17 -3.25
C GLN A 76 -6.39 -1.31 -2.14
N VAL A 77 -6.34 -0.35 -1.21
CA VAL A 77 -5.46 -0.41 -0.05
C VAL A 77 -6.27 -0.67 1.22
N TYR A 78 -5.88 -1.70 1.95
CA TYR A 78 -6.45 -2.09 3.23
C TYR A 78 -5.44 -1.81 4.34
N ARG A 79 -5.82 -0.96 5.29
CA ARG A 79 -5.03 -0.60 6.47
C ARG A 79 -5.65 -1.29 7.69
N LEU A 80 -4.86 -2.10 8.40
CA LEU A 80 -5.32 -2.88 9.54
C LEU A 80 -4.62 -2.41 10.81
N GLY A 81 -5.39 -2.01 11.82
CA GLY A 81 -4.86 -1.48 13.08
C GLY A 81 -4.93 0.05 13.16
N GLU A 82 -4.58 0.58 14.35
CA GLU A 82 -4.64 2.02 14.65
C GLU A 82 -3.26 2.63 14.90
N ILE A 83 -2.37 1.93 15.60
CA ILE A 83 -1.00 2.39 15.92
C ILE A 83 0.02 1.65 15.03
N ASN A 84 -0.02 0.32 15.06
CA ASN A 84 0.76 -0.53 14.16
C ASN A 84 -0.16 -0.94 13.02
N ILE A 85 0.04 -0.34 11.85
CA ILE A 85 -0.84 -0.47 10.71
C ILE A 85 -0.20 -1.39 9.70
N ASP A 86 -0.75 -2.58 9.51
CA ASP A 86 -0.42 -3.40 8.34
C ASP A 86 -1.19 -2.85 7.13
N ALA A 87 -0.47 -2.41 6.09
CA ALA A 87 -1.07 -1.97 4.84
C ALA A 87 -0.89 -3.01 3.74
N TYR A 88 -2.00 -3.41 3.14
CA TYR A 88 -2.06 -4.32 2.00
C TYR A 88 -2.57 -3.57 0.79
N ILE A 89 -1.74 -3.45 -0.25
CA ILE A 89 -2.08 -2.89 -1.54
C ILE A 89 -2.41 -4.06 -2.46
N LEU A 90 -3.69 -4.34 -2.67
CA LEU A 90 -4.15 -5.52 -3.42
C LEU A 90 -4.82 -5.09 -4.72
N GLY A 91 -4.54 -5.83 -5.79
CA GLY A 91 -5.20 -5.68 -7.09
C GLY A 91 -5.21 -7.02 -7.83
N LYS A 92 -5.86 -7.06 -8.98
CA LYS A 92 -5.89 -8.25 -9.82
C LYS A 92 -4.81 -8.16 -10.89
N ASP A 93 -4.05 -9.23 -11.07
CA ASP A 93 -3.14 -9.36 -12.21
C ASP A 93 -3.89 -9.68 -13.51
N SER A 94 -3.15 -9.82 -14.61
CA SER A 94 -3.69 -10.21 -15.92
C SER A 94 -4.39 -11.58 -15.93
N ALA A 95 -4.12 -12.45 -14.96
CA ALA A 95 -4.78 -13.74 -14.79
C ALA A 95 -6.04 -13.65 -13.89
N GLY A 96 -6.37 -12.46 -13.39
CA GLY A 96 -7.49 -12.22 -12.47
C GLY A 96 -7.19 -12.65 -11.03
N LYS A 97 -5.93 -12.97 -10.69
CA LYS A 97 -5.51 -13.38 -9.36
C LYS A 97 -5.29 -12.14 -8.49
N LEU A 98 -5.79 -12.19 -7.26
CA LEU A 98 -5.57 -11.11 -6.30
C LEU A 98 -4.13 -11.19 -5.74
N VAL A 99 -3.31 -10.23 -6.15
CA VAL A 99 -1.89 -10.09 -5.79
C VAL A 99 -1.63 -8.66 -5.32
N GLY A 100 -0.47 -8.41 -4.73
CA GLY A 100 -0.19 -7.09 -4.21
C GLY A 100 1.11 -6.95 -3.45
N LEU A 101 1.18 -5.87 -2.69
CA LEU A 101 2.29 -5.57 -1.79
C LEU A 101 1.76 -5.41 -0.36
N LYS A 102 2.57 -5.84 0.60
CA LYS A 102 2.37 -5.59 2.02
C LYS A 102 3.49 -4.70 2.56
N THR A 103 3.13 -3.71 3.38
CA THR A 103 4.07 -2.93 4.20
C THR A 103 3.48 -2.69 5.59
N GLN A 104 4.29 -2.16 6.51
CA GLN A 104 3.88 -1.79 7.86
C GLN A 104 4.14 -0.31 8.09
N LEU A 105 3.18 0.36 8.71
CA LEU A 105 3.27 1.75 9.11
C LEU A 105 3.10 1.87 10.62
N VAL A 106 3.79 2.82 11.23
CA VAL A 106 3.56 3.23 12.61
C VAL A 106 3.01 4.65 12.59
N GLU A 107 1.85 4.84 13.22
CA GLU A 107 1.23 6.14 13.45
C GLU A 107 1.17 6.39 14.98
N THR A 108 1.79 7.47 15.43
CA THR A 108 1.75 7.96 16.83
C THR A 108 0.89 9.19 16.99
#